data_AF-A0A1S2VN53-F1
#
_entry.id   AF-A0A1S2VN53-F1
#
_cell.length_a   1.000
_cell.length_b   1.000
_cell.length_c   1.000
_cell.angle_alpha   90.00
_cell.angle_beta   90.00
_cell.angle_gamma   90.00
#
_symmetry.space_group_name_H-M   'P 1'
#
loop_
_entity.id
_entity.type
_entity.pdbx_description
1 polymer ?
#
loop_
_entity_poly.entity_id
_entity_poly.type
_entity_poly.pdbx_seq_one_letter_code
_entity_poly.pdbx_strand_id
1 'polypeptide(L)'
;MPNPAKPPGRRLLKRMSTRTKWLILSPVSLILLGAGLCIFSEAANLKHTGAPFRQWFLIGTYSLIMINGGLSLFGQAVRLRVALDYRRFVRRQLKKELKDRLARRKAAAGNKGGGQS
;
A
#
# COMPACT_ATOMS: atom_id res chain seq x y z
N MET A 1 19.12 38.27 9.04
CA MET A 1 18.26 37.66 7.99
C MET A 1 17.98 36.19 8.36
N PRO A 2 16.77 35.80 8.78
CA PRO A 2 16.51 34.40 9.15
C PRO A 2 16.07 33.57 7.93
N ASN A 3 16.87 32.57 7.60
CA ASN A 3 16.58 31.53 6.61
C ASN A 3 15.47 30.60 7.16
N PRO A 4 14.29 30.47 6.52
CA PRO A 4 13.30 29.50 6.97
C PRO A 4 13.81 28.10 6.64
N ALA A 5 14.33 27.45 7.67
CA ALA A 5 14.81 26.09 7.70
C ALA A 5 13.96 25.15 6.83
N LYS A 6 14.61 24.52 5.86
CA LYS A 6 14.06 23.35 5.15
C LYS A 6 13.58 22.35 6.21
N PRO A 7 12.31 21.89 6.19
CA PRO A 7 11.85 20.91 7.16
C PRO A 7 12.72 19.64 7.07
N PRO A 8 13.45 19.29 8.15
CA PRO A 8 14.42 18.22 8.17
C PRO A 8 13.70 16.89 8.39
N GLY A 9 13.05 16.38 7.35
CA GLY A 9 12.35 15.09 7.41
C GLY A 9 12.57 14.20 6.19
N ARG A 10 13.44 14.63 5.26
CA ARG A 10 13.53 14.04 3.90
C ARG A 10 14.58 12.94 3.73
N ARG A 11 15.23 12.50 4.82
CA ARG A 11 16.36 11.56 4.76
C ARG A 11 16.09 10.15 5.29
N LEU A 12 14.87 9.84 5.74
CA LEU A 12 14.57 8.51 6.30
C LEU A 12 14.00 7.48 5.32
N LEU A 13 13.70 7.85 4.07
CA LEU A 13 13.22 6.88 3.06
C LEU A 13 14.17 6.80 1.87
N LYS A 14 15.44 6.57 2.19
CA LYS A 14 16.44 6.04 1.28
C LYS A 14 16.57 4.54 1.56
N ARG A 15 15.83 3.71 0.81
CA ARG A 15 16.25 2.35 0.42
C ARG A 15 15.25 1.73 -0.57
N MET A 16 15.68 1.68 -1.84
CA MET A 16 15.50 0.65 -2.87
C MET A 16 14.18 -0.16 -2.97
N SER A 17 13.62 -0.19 -4.20
CA SER A 17 12.76 -1.23 -4.81
C SER A 17 11.60 -1.85 -4.02
N THR A 18 10.96 -1.12 -3.10
CA THR A 18 9.71 -1.57 -2.47
C THR A 18 8.55 -1.68 -3.48
N ARG A 19 8.53 -0.83 -4.53
CA ARG A 19 7.42 -0.80 -5.50
C ARG A 19 7.26 -2.10 -6.30
N THR A 20 8.35 -2.76 -6.66
CA THR A 20 8.32 -4.00 -7.47
C THR A 20 7.88 -5.19 -6.63
N LYS A 21 8.41 -5.34 -5.41
CA LYS A 21 7.91 -6.34 -4.44
C LYS A 21 6.41 -6.18 -4.18
N TRP A 22 5.91 -4.95 -4.28
CA TRP A 22 4.53 -4.59 -4.03
C TRP A 22 3.56 -4.82 -5.19
N LEU A 23 3.99 -4.50 -6.41
CA LEU A 23 3.21 -4.77 -7.62
C LEU A 23 3.03 -6.25 -7.88
N ILE A 24 3.96 -7.08 -7.43
CA ILE A 24 3.92 -8.54 -7.59
C ILE A 24 3.11 -9.19 -6.46
N LEU A 25 3.14 -8.66 -5.25
CA LEU A 25 2.42 -9.24 -4.09
C LEU A 25 0.89 -9.26 -4.29
N SER A 26 0.34 -8.25 -4.96
CA SER A 26 -1.10 -8.16 -5.24
C SER A 26 -1.60 -9.28 -6.19
N PRO A 27 -1.05 -9.47 -7.41
CA PRO A 27 -1.44 -10.60 -8.26
C PRO A 27 -1.03 -11.96 -7.67
N VAL A 28 0.12 -12.06 -6.99
CA VAL A 28 0.55 -13.32 -6.36
C VAL A 28 -0.43 -13.77 -5.28
N SER A 29 -0.90 -12.85 -4.42
CA SER A 29 -1.90 -13.21 -3.40
C SER A 29 -3.25 -13.61 -4.01
N LEU A 30 -3.67 -12.96 -5.12
CA LEU A 30 -4.87 -13.35 -5.87
C LEU A 30 -4.74 -14.75 -6.48
N ILE A 31 -3.58 -15.05 -7.10
CA ILE A 31 -3.29 -16.35 -7.69
C ILE A 31 -3.23 -17.43 -6.61
N LEU A 32 -2.63 -17.14 -5.45
CA LEU A 32 -2.56 -18.07 -4.32
C LEU A 32 -3.95 -18.39 -3.75
N LEU A 33 -4.82 -17.37 -3.66
CA LEU A 33 -6.23 -17.52 -3.27
C LEU A 33 -7.00 -18.37 -4.29
N GLY A 34 -6.86 -18.09 -5.58
CA GLY A 34 -7.50 -18.86 -6.66
C GLY A 34 -7.01 -20.31 -6.71
N ALA A 35 -5.71 -20.53 -6.54
CA ALA A 35 -5.13 -21.87 -6.45
C ALA A 35 -5.66 -22.64 -5.23
N GLY A 36 -5.77 -21.98 -4.07
CA GLY A 36 -6.38 -22.55 -2.87
C GLY A 36 -7.84 -22.96 -3.08
N LEU A 37 -8.62 -22.15 -3.81
CA LEU A 37 -10.01 -22.47 -4.17
C LEU A 37 -10.10 -23.67 -5.12
N CYS A 38 -9.23 -23.77 -6.13
CA CYS A 38 -9.17 -24.95 -7.00
C CYS A 38 -8.84 -26.23 -6.22
N ILE A 39 -7.84 -26.19 -5.34
CA ILE A 39 -7.47 -27.32 -4.49
C ILE A 39 -8.63 -27.69 -3.54
N PHE A 40 -9.36 -26.70 -3.03
CA PHE A 40 -10.55 -26.93 -2.22
C PHE A 40 -11.67 -27.60 -3.01
N SER A 41 -11.94 -27.17 -4.25
CA SER A 41 -12.91 -27.79 -5.15
C SER A 41 -12.53 -29.23 -5.49
N GLU A 42 -11.25 -29.51 -5.71
CA GLU A 42 -10.75 -30.85 -5.98
C GLU A 42 -10.86 -31.76 -4.74
N ALA A 43 -10.56 -31.25 -3.54
CA ALA A 43 -10.80 -31.95 -2.29
C ALA A 43 -12.28 -32.27 -2.06
N ALA A 44 -13.17 -31.33 -2.40
CA ALA A 44 -14.61 -31.54 -2.33
C ALA A 44 -15.06 -32.63 -3.32
N ASN A 45 -14.48 -32.67 -4.52
CA ASN A 45 -14.76 -33.71 -5.51
C ASN A 45 -14.23 -35.10 -5.08
N LEU A 46 -13.06 -35.17 -4.44
CA LEU A 46 -12.54 -36.41 -3.83
C LEU A 46 -13.43 -36.92 -2.69
N LYS A 47 -14.03 -36.01 -1.93
CA LYS A 47 -15.00 -36.35 -0.87
C LYS A 47 -16.26 -37.03 -1.44
N HIS A 48 -16.69 -36.65 -2.65
CA HIS A 48 -17.84 -37.25 -3.33
C HIS A 48 -17.56 -38.62 -3.98
N THR A 49 -16.29 -38.93 -4.28
CA THR A 49 -15.89 -40.16 -4.97
C THR A 49 -15.50 -41.31 -4.04
N GLY A 50 -15.69 -41.16 -2.73
CA GLY A 50 -15.47 -42.22 -1.73
C GLY A 50 -14.03 -42.32 -1.20
N ALA A 51 -13.20 -41.29 -1.42
CA ALA A 51 -11.84 -41.25 -0.89
C ALA A 51 -11.79 -41.23 0.65
N PRO A 52 -10.76 -41.81 1.29
CA PRO A 52 -10.66 -41.89 2.75
C PRO A 52 -10.75 -40.53 3.42
N PHE A 53 -11.51 -40.46 4.53
CA PHE A 53 -11.84 -39.21 5.23
C PHE A 53 -10.62 -38.31 5.49
N ARG A 54 -9.51 -38.92 5.87
CA ARG A 54 -8.26 -38.23 6.19
C ARG A 54 -7.70 -37.47 4.99
N GLN A 55 -7.83 -37.99 3.77
CA GLN A 55 -7.18 -37.43 2.59
C GLN A 55 -7.87 -36.15 2.11
N TRP A 56 -9.20 -36.16 1.95
CA TRP A 56 -9.92 -34.94 1.57
C TRP A 56 -9.92 -33.90 2.70
N PHE A 57 -9.91 -34.33 3.96
CA PHE A 57 -9.83 -33.41 5.10
C PHE A 57 -8.45 -32.73 5.18
N LEU A 58 -7.36 -33.46 4.98
CA LEU A 58 -6.00 -32.88 4.94
C LEU A 58 -5.84 -31.89 3.78
N ILE A 59 -6.32 -32.24 2.59
CA ILE A 59 -6.26 -31.34 1.41
C ILE A 59 -7.15 -30.11 1.63
N GLY A 60 -8.34 -30.29 2.19
CA GLY A 60 -9.22 -29.19 2.57
C GLY A 60 -8.57 -28.26 3.62
N THR A 61 -7.95 -28.82 4.64
CA THR A 61 -7.24 -28.04 5.68
C THR A 61 -6.05 -27.28 5.09
N TYR A 62 -5.30 -27.93 4.19
CA TYR A 62 -4.18 -27.31 3.47
C TYR A 62 -4.66 -26.13 2.58
N SER A 63 -5.79 -26.30 1.88
CA SER A 63 -6.39 -25.21 1.10
C SER A 63 -6.83 -24.05 1.99
N LEU A 64 -7.37 -24.32 3.19
CA LEU A 64 -7.72 -23.28 4.16
C LEU A 64 -6.48 -22.47 4.60
N ILE A 65 -5.35 -23.14 4.82
CA ILE A 65 -4.08 -22.49 5.16
C ILE A 65 -3.59 -21.62 4.00
N MET A 66 -3.65 -22.12 2.75
CA MET A 66 -3.31 -21.32 1.57
C MET A 66 -4.22 -20.11 1.39
N ILE A 67 -5.54 -20.26 1.59
CA ILE A 67 -6.52 -19.18 1.48
C ILE A 67 -6.28 -18.14 2.58
N ASN A 68 -6.14 -18.55 3.83
CA ASN A 68 -5.89 -17.63 4.95
C ASN A 68 -4.53 -16.94 4.84
N GLY A 69 -3.50 -17.67 4.42
CA GLY A 69 -2.17 -17.12 4.11
C GLY A 69 -2.23 -16.11 2.96
N GLY A 70 -2.95 -16.45 1.89
CA GLY A 70 -3.23 -15.57 0.75
C GLY A 70 -3.96 -14.29 1.15
N LEU A 71 -5.00 -14.40 1.99
CA LEU A 71 -5.74 -13.26 2.54
C LEU A 71 -4.86 -12.36 3.42
N SER A 72 -4.02 -12.93 4.29
CA SER A 72 -3.10 -12.14 5.12
C SER A 72 -2.09 -11.38 4.28
N LEU A 73 -1.51 -12.03 3.26
CA LEU A 73 -0.59 -11.40 2.32
C LEU A 73 -1.30 -10.33 1.48
N PHE A 74 -2.54 -10.58 1.05
CA PHE A 74 -3.36 -9.61 0.34
C PHE A 74 -3.68 -8.39 1.22
N GLY A 75 -4.07 -8.58 2.48
CA GLY A 75 -4.34 -7.50 3.42
C GLY A 75 -3.10 -6.63 3.67
N GLN A 76 -1.95 -7.26 3.85
CA GLN A 76 -0.68 -6.54 3.92
C GLN A 76 -0.41 -5.77 2.63
N ALA A 77 -0.64 -6.38 1.46
CA ALA A 77 -0.51 -5.83 0.10
C ALA A 77 -1.53 -4.75 -0.27
N VAL A 78 -2.64 -4.62 0.44
CA VAL A 78 -3.59 -3.50 0.25
C VAL A 78 -3.17 -2.32 1.12
N ARG A 79 -2.80 -2.59 2.38
CA ARG A 79 -2.49 -1.55 3.37
C ARG A 79 -1.37 -0.61 2.94
N LEU A 80 -0.23 -1.12 2.44
CA LEU A 80 0.82 -0.21 1.96
C LEU A 80 0.45 0.45 0.63
N ARG A 81 -0.41 -0.13 -0.21
CA ARG A 81 -0.84 0.48 -1.48
C ARG A 81 -1.63 1.73 -1.15
N VAL A 82 -2.59 1.58 -0.24
CA VAL A 82 -3.35 2.70 0.34
C VAL A 82 -2.40 3.70 1.01
N ALA A 83 -1.42 3.26 1.80
CA ALA A 83 -0.46 4.17 2.43
C ALA A 83 0.42 4.93 1.42
N LEU A 84 0.81 4.30 0.32
CA LEU A 84 1.58 4.92 -0.77
C LEU A 84 0.73 5.91 -1.56
N ASP A 85 -0.51 5.57 -1.85
CA ASP A 85 -1.47 6.43 -2.54
C ASP A 85 -1.81 7.65 -1.70
N TYR A 86 -2.07 7.45 -0.41
CA TYR A 86 -2.27 8.52 0.56
C TYR A 86 -1.04 9.44 0.64
N ARG A 87 0.17 8.89 0.75
CA ARG A 87 1.42 9.69 0.74
C ARG A 87 1.59 10.49 -0.54
N ARG A 88 1.19 9.95 -1.70
CA ARG A 88 1.22 10.68 -2.99
C ARG A 88 0.24 11.85 -2.98
N PHE A 89 -0.97 11.63 -2.49
CA PHE A 89 -2.00 12.68 -2.38
C PHE A 89 -1.57 13.79 -1.42
N VAL A 90 -1.17 13.43 -0.19
CA VAL A 90 -0.74 14.39 0.84
C VAL A 90 0.45 15.23 0.36
N ARG A 91 1.47 14.64 -0.28
CA ARG A 91 2.61 15.43 -0.81
C ARG A 91 2.20 16.47 -1.85
N ARG A 92 1.16 16.20 -2.66
CA ARG A 92 0.67 17.16 -3.67
C ARG A 92 -0.08 18.30 -2.99
N GLN A 93 -0.93 17.98 -2.03
CA GLN A 93 -1.66 18.98 -1.23
C GLN A 93 -0.71 19.89 -0.47
N LEU A 94 0.25 19.31 0.27
CA LEU A 94 1.22 20.06 1.05
C LEU A 94 2.07 21.00 0.18
N LYS A 95 2.43 20.59 -1.04
CA LYS A 95 3.18 21.44 -1.98
C LYS A 95 2.37 22.64 -2.47
N LYS A 96 1.08 22.46 -2.76
CA LYS A 96 0.19 23.56 -3.16
C LYS A 96 0.06 24.56 -2.02
N GLU A 97 -0.27 24.07 -0.83
CA GLU A 97 -0.48 24.93 0.34
C GLU A 97 0.78 25.70 0.74
N LEU A 98 1.95 25.05 0.72
CA LEU A 98 3.21 25.75 0.95
C LEU A 98 3.49 26.83 -0.10
N LYS A 99 3.20 26.56 -1.39
CA LYS A 99 3.40 27.53 -2.47
C LYS A 99 2.48 28.74 -2.29
N ASP A 100 1.22 28.50 -1.93
CA ASP A 100 0.22 29.55 -1.70
C ASP A 100 0.59 30.40 -0.47
N ARG A 101 1.03 29.77 0.62
CA ARG A 101 1.53 30.48 1.81
C ARG A 101 2.75 31.34 1.50
N LEU A 102 3.70 30.83 0.71
CA LEU A 102 4.88 31.60 0.29
C LEU A 102 4.49 32.77 -0.62
N ALA A 103 3.56 32.58 -1.55
CA ALA A 103 3.06 33.65 -2.41
C ALA A 103 2.37 34.76 -1.61
N ARG A 104 1.50 34.39 -0.65
CA ARG A 104 0.85 35.35 0.26
C ARG A 104 1.86 36.14 1.10
N ARG A 105 2.90 35.47 1.64
CA ARG A 105 3.96 36.15 2.40
C ARG A 105 4.76 37.12 1.54
N LYS A 106 5.05 36.77 0.27
CA LYS A 106 5.72 37.67 -0.67
C LYS A 106 4.88 38.90 -1.01
N ALA A 107 3.57 38.72 -1.26
CA ALA A 107 2.66 39.83 -1.53
C ALA A 107 2.55 40.80 -0.33
N ALA A 108 2.44 40.26 0.89
CA ALA A 108 2.41 41.07 2.11
C ALA A 108 3.73 41.82 2.37
N ALA A 109 4.89 41.23 2.02
CA ALA A 109 6.18 41.89 2.15
C ALA A 109 6.39 42.99 1.09
N GLY A 110 5.93 42.78 -0.15
CA GLY A 110 5.99 43.80 -1.21
C GLY A 110 5.14 45.03 -0.89
N ASN A 111 3.96 44.83 -0.30
CA ASN A 111 3.08 45.94 0.10
C ASN A 111 3.67 46.82 1.22
N LYS A 112 4.49 46.25 2.12
CA LYS A 112 5.16 47.01 3.18
C LYS A 112 6.38 47.81 2.71
N GLY A 113 6.95 47.48 1.55
CA GLY A 113 8.10 48.20 0.98
C GLY A 113 7.74 49.39 0.10
N GLY A 114 6.49 49.48 -0.38
CA GLY A 114 6.02 50.58 -1.26
C GLY A 114 5.23 51.69 -0.54
N GLY A 115 5.04 51.59 0.78
CA GLY A 115 4.30 52.58 1.59
C GLY A 115 5.18 53.58 2.35
N GLN A 116 6.48 53.63 2.04
CA GLN A 116 7.42 54.66 2.51
C GLN A 116 8.08 55.29 1.29
N SER A 117 7.29 56.06 0.54
CA SER A 117 7.76 57.04 -0.45
C SER A 117 6.94 58.30 -0.30
#